data_AF-R6JYC2-F1
#
_entry.id   AF-R6JYC2-F1
#
_cell.length_a   1.000
_cell.length_b   1.000
_cell.length_c   1.000
_cell.angle_alpha   90.00
_cell.angle_beta   90.00
_cell.angle_gamma   90.00
#
_symmetry.space_group_name_H-M   'P 1'
#
loop_
_entity.id
_entity.type
_entity.pdbx_description
1 polymer ?
#
loop_
_entity_poly.entity_id
_entity_poly.type
_entity_poly.pdbx_seq_one_letter_code
_entity_poly.pdbx_strand_id
1 'polypeptide(L)'
;MKSEYDYLRNTYPIGSRIVLDEMNDPYCRMSTGLQGVCQGVDDAGNILVQWDNGSTLNLVPEADKAYVVSSDEKIKTSLEWYERQGKTEICPRCGERITSNNRLLALSRRASITVCERCGSMEALEDAGFMKKNPLGEWVVVKSDWSL
;
A
#
# COMPACT_ATOMS: atom_id res chain seq x y z
N MET A 1 -3.49 -31.83 4.48
CA MET A 1 -4.74 -31.04 4.44
C MET A 1 -4.36 -29.65 4.92
N LYS A 2 -4.38 -28.62 4.06
CA LYS A 2 -4.17 -27.24 4.52
C LYS A 2 -5.40 -26.83 5.32
N SER A 3 -5.19 -26.25 6.50
CA SER A 3 -6.28 -25.73 7.31
C SER A 3 -6.87 -24.48 6.64
N GLU A 4 -8.12 -24.14 6.95
CA GLU A 4 -8.76 -22.90 6.48
C GLU A 4 -7.92 -21.66 6.83
N TYR A 5 -7.26 -21.66 7.99
CA TYR A 5 -6.34 -20.61 8.41
C TYR A 5 -5.09 -20.52 7.53
N ASP A 6 -4.59 -21.63 6.99
CA ASP A 6 -3.46 -21.60 6.05
C ASP A 6 -3.87 -20.91 4.75
N TYR A 7 -5.11 -21.07 4.31
CA TYR A 7 -5.62 -20.35 3.15
C TYR A 7 -5.67 -18.85 3.42
N LEU A 8 -6.19 -18.44 4.58
CA LEU A 8 -6.23 -17.03 4.98
C LEU A 8 -4.83 -16.41 5.07
N ARG A 9 -3.86 -17.09 5.70
CA ARG A 9 -2.46 -16.61 5.79
C ARG A 9 -1.78 -16.47 4.44
N ASN A 10 -2.11 -17.33 3.48
CA ASN A 10 -1.61 -17.22 2.10
C ASN A 10 -2.31 -16.09 1.33
N THR A 11 -3.60 -15.84 1.62
CA THR A 11 -4.40 -14.81 0.95
C THR A 11 -4.10 -13.41 1.49
N TYR A 12 -3.82 -13.30 2.78
CA TYR A 12 -3.50 -12.06 3.50
C TYR A 12 -2.11 -12.15 4.16
N PRO A 13 -1.01 -12.14 3.39
CA PRO A 13 0.33 -12.13 3.96
C PRO A 13 0.57 -10.90 4.84
N ILE A 14 1.38 -11.07 5.88
CA ILE A 14 1.84 -9.94 6.72
C ILE A 14 2.55 -8.91 5.83
N GLY A 15 2.30 -7.62 6.10
CA GLY A 15 2.84 -6.50 5.33
C GLY A 15 2.04 -6.15 4.07
N SER A 16 1.11 -7.02 3.66
CA SER A 16 0.27 -6.75 2.52
C SER A 16 -0.67 -5.56 2.76
N ARG A 17 -0.86 -4.76 1.70
CA ARG A 17 -1.79 -3.63 1.71
C ARG A 17 -3.20 -4.12 1.50
N ILE A 18 -4.08 -3.75 2.41
CA ILE A 18 -5.50 -4.10 2.41
C ILE A 18 -6.33 -2.88 2.03
N VAL A 19 -7.36 -3.09 1.23
CA VAL A 19 -8.40 -2.10 0.96
C VAL A 19 -9.74 -2.65 1.41
N LEU A 20 -10.45 -1.88 2.22
CA LEU A 20 -11.79 -2.20 2.73
C LEU A 20 -12.84 -1.89 1.66
N ASP A 21 -13.67 -2.87 1.32
CA ASP A 21 -14.86 -2.66 0.50
C ASP A 21 -16.09 -2.42 1.39
N GLU A 22 -16.28 -3.26 2.40
CA GLU A 22 -17.43 -3.24 3.29
C GLU A 22 -17.04 -3.74 4.69
N MET A 23 -17.43 -2.98 5.72
CA MET A 23 -17.30 -3.36 7.12
C MET A 23 -18.71 -3.56 7.67
N ASN A 24 -19.03 -4.76 8.14
CA ASN A 24 -20.36 -5.09 8.66
C ASN A 24 -20.40 -4.98 10.19
N ASP A 25 -20.21 -3.76 10.69
CA ASP A 25 -20.21 -3.45 12.12
C ASP A 25 -21.25 -2.33 12.43
N PRO A 26 -22.27 -2.59 13.28
CA PRO A 26 -23.28 -1.58 13.61
C PRO A 26 -22.76 -0.45 14.52
N TYR A 27 -21.63 -0.65 15.19
CA TYR A 27 -21.00 0.30 16.12
C TYR A 27 -19.83 1.07 15.52
N CYS A 28 -19.22 0.55 14.44
CA CYS A 28 -18.09 1.20 13.76
C CYS A 28 -18.40 1.47 12.29
N ARG A 29 -18.41 2.74 11.87
CA ARG A 29 -18.51 3.12 10.46
C ARG A 29 -17.13 3.37 9.88
N MET A 30 -16.55 2.33 9.28
CA MET A 30 -15.35 2.46 8.45
C MET A 30 -15.75 2.71 7.00
N SER A 31 -15.13 3.69 6.37
CA SER A 31 -15.47 4.08 4.99
C SER A 31 -14.92 3.07 3.98
N THR A 32 -15.72 2.71 2.98
CA THR A 32 -15.23 2.00 1.78
C THR A 32 -14.03 2.72 1.17
N GLY A 33 -13.03 1.96 0.75
CA GLY A 33 -11.74 2.44 0.25
C GLY A 33 -10.70 2.74 1.33
N LEU A 34 -11.06 2.66 2.62
CA LEU A 34 -10.10 2.77 3.71
C LEU A 34 -9.03 1.68 3.56
N GLN A 35 -7.77 2.06 3.78
CA GLN A 35 -6.64 1.16 3.60
C GLN A 35 -5.90 0.92 4.90
N GLY A 36 -5.24 -0.22 4.96
CA GLY A 36 -4.44 -0.63 6.11
C GLY A 36 -3.42 -1.69 5.71
N VAL A 37 -2.65 -2.14 6.69
CA VAL A 37 -1.58 -3.12 6.50
C VAL A 37 -1.89 -4.36 7.32
N CYS A 38 -1.87 -5.53 6.67
CA CYS A 38 -2.07 -6.81 7.35
C CYS A 38 -0.95 -7.07 8.36
N GLN A 39 -1.33 -7.33 9.61
CA GLN A 39 -0.43 -7.71 10.70
C GLN A 39 -0.40 -9.22 10.93
N GLY A 40 -1.38 -9.96 10.39
CA GLY A 40 -1.45 -11.42 10.47
C GLY A 40 -2.87 -11.96 10.47
N VAL A 41 -2.99 -13.26 10.71
CA VAL A 41 -4.27 -13.96 10.92
C VAL A 41 -4.19 -14.70 12.24
N ASP A 42 -5.12 -14.40 13.14
CA ASP A 42 -5.18 -15.02 14.48
C ASP A 42 -5.66 -16.48 14.43
N ASP A 43 -5.81 -17.11 15.61
CA ASP A 43 -6.27 -18.48 15.76
C ASP A 43 -7.79 -18.63 15.64
N ALA A 44 -8.54 -17.52 15.70
CA ALA A 44 -9.97 -17.47 15.43
C ALA A 44 -10.29 -17.26 13.93
N GLY A 45 -9.29 -16.89 13.11
CA GLY A 45 -9.45 -16.65 11.68
C GLY A 45 -9.68 -15.19 11.31
N ASN A 46 -9.56 -14.26 12.27
CA ASN A 46 -9.65 -12.84 11.97
C ASN A 46 -8.35 -12.35 11.34
N ILE A 47 -8.48 -11.44 10.38
CA ILE A 47 -7.34 -10.77 9.76
C ILE A 47 -7.05 -9.51 10.56
N LEU A 48 -5.86 -9.45 11.14
CA LEU A 48 -5.39 -8.33 11.93
C LEU A 48 -4.93 -7.23 10.99
N VAL A 49 -5.51 -6.03 11.09
CA VAL A 49 -5.19 -4.92 10.19
C VAL A 49 -4.87 -3.66 10.98
N GLN A 50 -3.71 -3.07 10.70
CA GLN A 50 -3.39 -1.72 11.14
C GLN A 50 -3.93 -0.73 10.09
N TRP A 51 -5.06 -0.08 10.37
CA TRP A 51 -5.68 0.86 9.43
C TRP A 51 -4.99 2.22 9.45
N ASP A 52 -4.94 2.88 8.29
CA ASP A 52 -4.31 4.19 8.13
C ASP A 52 -5.01 5.28 8.95
N ASN A 53 -6.30 5.12 9.27
CA ASN A 53 -7.04 6.02 10.15
C ASN A 53 -6.78 5.77 11.65
N GLY A 54 -5.90 4.83 12.00
CA GLY A 54 -5.58 4.44 13.37
C GLY A 54 -6.51 3.41 14.00
N SER A 55 -7.54 2.94 13.28
CA SER A 55 -8.39 1.84 13.76
C SER A 55 -7.58 0.55 13.92
N THR A 56 -7.97 -0.25 14.90
CA THR A 56 -7.43 -1.60 15.16
C THR A 56 -8.50 -2.68 15.01
N LEU A 57 -9.61 -2.37 14.33
CA LEU A 57 -10.68 -3.34 14.06
C LEU A 57 -10.16 -4.41 13.09
N ASN A 58 -10.32 -5.68 13.46
CA ASN A 58 -9.94 -6.80 12.61
C ASN A 58 -11.02 -7.08 11.57
N LEU A 59 -10.65 -7.70 10.45
CA LEU A 59 -11.63 -8.19 9.48
C LEU A 59 -12.06 -9.60 9.84
N VAL A 60 -13.35 -9.85 9.74
CA VAL A 60 -13.98 -11.17 9.86
C VAL A 60 -14.33 -11.66 8.45
N PRO A 61 -13.64 -12.68 7.91
CA PRO A 61 -13.81 -13.09 6.51
C PRO A 61 -15.25 -13.41 6.08
N GLU A 62 -16.10 -13.87 7.00
CA GLU A 62 -17.51 -14.20 6.70
C GLU A 62 -18.45 -12.98 6.73
N ALA A 63 -18.05 -11.89 7.37
CA ALA A 63 -18.89 -10.70 7.58
C ALA A 63 -18.43 -9.49 6.75
N ASP A 64 -17.12 -9.34 6.56
CA ASP A 64 -16.50 -8.18 5.95
C ASP A 64 -16.00 -8.46 4.53
N LYS A 65 -15.82 -7.40 3.74
CA LYS A 65 -15.25 -7.49 2.39
C LYS A 65 -14.04 -6.59 2.29
N ALA A 66 -12.91 -7.20 1.96
CA ALA A 66 -11.65 -6.51 1.72
C ALA A 66 -10.76 -7.33 0.80
N TYR A 67 -9.81 -6.68 0.15
CA TYR A 67 -8.85 -7.35 -0.74
C TYR A 67 -7.42 -6.89 -0.51
N VAL A 68 -6.49 -7.81 -0.79
CA VAL A 68 -5.07 -7.49 -0.91
C VAL A 68 -4.79 -6.81 -2.24
N VAL A 69 -3.95 -5.78 -2.18
CA VAL A 69 -3.40 -5.09 -3.34
C VAL A 69 -2.32 -5.96 -3.98
N SER A 70 -2.57 -6.45 -5.20
CA SER A 70 -1.67 -7.38 -5.89
C SER A 70 -1.42 -7.07 -7.37
N SER A 71 -2.14 -6.11 -7.97
CA SER A 71 -1.92 -5.67 -9.35
C SER A 71 -1.35 -4.25 -9.40
N ASP A 72 -0.65 -3.90 -10.49
CA ASP A 72 -0.08 -2.57 -10.68
C ASP A 72 -1.16 -1.47 -10.61
N GLU A 73 -2.38 -1.72 -11.12
CA GLU A 73 -3.50 -0.78 -11.02
C GLU A 73 -3.92 -0.55 -9.56
N LYS A 74 -4.02 -1.62 -8.77
CA LYS A 74 -4.37 -1.51 -7.35
C LYS A 74 -3.24 -0.83 -6.56
N ILE A 75 -1.99 -1.15 -6.86
CA ILE A 75 -0.82 -0.50 -6.24
C ILE A 75 -0.85 0.99 -6.53
N LYS A 76 -1.15 1.39 -7.77
CA LYS A 76 -1.31 2.79 -8.14
C LYS A 76 -2.39 3.48 -7.29
N THR A 77 -3.58 2.89 -7.18
CA THR A 77 -4.65 3.46 -6.32
C THR A 77 -4.22 3.57 -4.86
N SER A 78 -3.46 2.60 -4.33
CA SER A 78 -2.90 2.67 -2.98
C SER A 78 -1.81 3.73 -2.82
N LEU A 79 -0.99 3.96 -3.85
CA LEU A 79 -0.01 5.05 -3.87
C LEU A 79 -0.71 6.43 -3.86
N GLU A 80 -1.77 6.61 -4.65
CA GLU A 80 -2.58 7.83 -4.65
C GLU A 80 -3.22 8.07 -3.27
N TRP A 81 -3.72 7.00 -2.62
CA TRP A 81 -4.20 7.08 -1.24
C TRP A 81 -3.08 7.50 -0.27
N TYR A 82 -1.89 6.90 -0.40
CA TYR A 82 -0.73 7.19 0.44
C TYR A 82 -0.32 8.68 0.35
N GLU A 83 -0.30 9.26 -0.85
CA GLU A 83 0.01 10.69 -1.04
C GLU A 83 -0.98 11.61 -0.32
N ARG A 84 -2.28 11.26 -0.32
CA ARG A 84 -3.33 12.03 0.38
C ARG A 84 -3.14 12.07 1.91
N GLN A 85 -2.42 11.10 2.48
CA GLN A 85 -2.11 11.10 3.92
C GLN A 85 -1.03 12.14 4.29
N GLY A 86 -0.41 12.82 3.33
CA GLY A 86 0.52 13.93 3.59
C GLY A 86 1.91 13.52 4.09
N LYS A 87 2.30 12.25 3.97
CA LYS A 87 3.64 11.76 4.28
C LYS A 87 4.64 12.26 3.23
N THR A 88 5.51 13.22 3.57
CA THR A 88 6.26 14.01 2.57
C THR A 88 7.77 14.17 2.82
N GLU A 89 8.33 13.55 3.86
CA GLU A 89 9.78 13.68 4.14
C GLU A 89 10.64 12.63 3.43
N ILE A 90 10.01 11.60 2.85
CA ILE A 90 10.69 10.47 2.22
C ILE A 90 10.06 10.21 0.86
N CYS A 91 10.89 10.02 -0.17
CA CYS A 91 10.42 9.65 -1.49
C CYS A 91 9.81 8.23 -1.47
N PRO A 92 8.53 8.04 -1.88
CA PRO A 92 7.88 6.73 -1.81
C PRO A 92 8.51 5.71 -2.76
N ARG A 93 9.13 6.17 -3.87
CA ARG A 93 9.78 5.28 -4.84
C ARG A 93 11.12 4.75 -4.34
N CYS A 94 12.01 5.63 -3.86
CA CYS A 94 13.39 5.25 -3.53
C CYS A 94 13.72 5.23 -2.04
N GLY A 95 12.82 5.68 -1.16
CA GLY A 95 13.04 5.70 0.29
C GLY A 95 14.03 6.77 0.77
N GLU A 96 14.48 7.65 -0.11
CA GLU A 96 15.45 8.69 0.25
C GLU A 96 14.76 9.89 0.89
N ARG A 97 15.38 10.43 1.95
CA ARG A 97 14.93 11.66 2.61
C ARG A 97 15.04 12.86 1.68
N ILE A 98 14.04 13.71 1.76
CA ILE A 98 13.96 14.93 0.96
C ILE A 98 14.94 15.97 1.47
N THR A 99 15.68 16.57 0.53
CA THR A 99 16.68 17.61 0.82
C THR A 99 16.49 18.78 -0.15
N SER A 100 17.22 19.86 0.05
CA SER A 100 17.22 21.03 -0.86
C SER A 100 17.58 20.66 -2.31
N ASN A 101 18.38 19.60 -2.50
CA ASN A 101 18.92 19.18 -3.79
C ASN A 101 18.17 18.00 -4.42
N ASN A 102 17.15 17.45 -3.74
CA ASN A 102 16.33 16.36 -4.26
C ASN A 102 14.93 16.42 -3.64
N ARG A 103 14.07 17.27 -4.21
CA ARG A 103 12.74 17.61 -3.65
C ARG A 103 11.63 16.70 -4.18
N LEU A 104 10.53 16.56 -3.43
CA LEU A 104 9.28 15.96 -3.95
C LEU A 104 8.57 16.94 -4.88
N LEU A 105 9.05 17.05 -6.12
CA LEU A 105 8.46 17.94 -7.13
C LEU A 105 8.19 17.25 -8.47
N ALA A 106 8.63 16.00 -8.64
CA ALA A 106 8.44 15.28 -9.88
C ALA A 106 7.17 14.44 -9.83
N LEU A 107 6.24 14.65 -10.76
CA LEU A 107 5.06 13.80 -10.90
C LEU A 107 5.45 12.49 -11.60
N SER A 108 5.26 11.35 -10.92
CA SER A 108 5.44 10.04 -11.54
C SER A 108 4.35 9.79 -12.57
N ARG A 109 4.73 9.48 -13.81
CA ARG A 109 3.76 9.12 -14.87
C ARG A 109 3.16 7.74 -14.63
N ARG A 110 3.83 6.92 -13.83
CA ARG A 110 3.48 5.52 -13.59
C ARG A 110 2.55 5.37 -12.39
N ALA A 111 2.79 6.13 -11.33
CA ALA A 111 2.02 6.07 -10.10
C ALA A 111 1.04 7.25 -9.89
N SER A 112 1.10 8.30 -10.73
CA SER A 112 0.29 9.52 -10.58
C SER A 112 0.42 10.22 -9.21
N ILE A 113 1.56 10.04 -8.54
CA ILE A 113 1.93 10.72 -7.30
C ILE A 113 3.29 11.40 -7.42
N THR A 114 3.58 12.28 -6.48
CA THR A 114 4.84 13.02 -6.42
C THR A 114 5.98 12.13 -5.90
N VAL A 115 7.09 12.13 -6.62
CA VAL A 115 8.35 11.48 -6.27
C VAL A 115 9.48 12.51 -6.26
N CYS A 116 10.66 12.12 -5.77
CA CYS A 116 11.80 13.02 -5.76
C CYS A 116 12.30 13.32 -7.19
N GLU A 117 12.93 14.47 -7.39
CA GLU A 117 13.49 14.90 -8.68
C GLU A 117 14.36 13.82 -9.32
N ARG A 118 15.23 13.15 -8.54
CA ARG A 118 16.06 12.04 -9.03
C ARG A 118 15.21 10.89 -9.57
N CYS A 119 14.17 10.50 -8.84
CA CYS A 119 13.24 9.46 -9.30
C CYS A 119 12.51 9.88 -10.58
N GLY A 120 12.04 11.12 -10.66
CA GLY A 120 11.46 11.67 -11.89
C GLY A 120 12.38 11.53 -13.10
N SER A 121 13.65 11.94 -12.95
CA SER A 121 14.66 11.78 -14.02
C SER A 121 14.93 10.32 -14.37
N MET A 122 14.99 9.43 -13.37
CA MET A 122 15.16 7.99 -13.63
C MET A 122 13.97 7.42 -14.42
N GLU A 123 12.75 7.81 -14.10
CA GLU A 123 11.56 7.41 -14.86
C GLU A 123 11.62 7.86 -16.33
N ALA A 124 12.12 9.08 -16.58
CA ALA A 124 12.30 9.55 -17.95
C ALA A 124 13.33 8.71 -18.75
N LEU A 125 14.43 8.30 -18.11
CA LEU A 125 15.43 7.40 -18.70
C LEU A 125 14.88 5.98 -18.93
N GLU A 126 14.07 5.47 -18.01
CA GLU A 126 13.35 4.19 -18.15
C GLU A 126 12.36 4.22 -19.34
N ASP A 127 11.61 5.30 -19.49
CA ASP A 127 10.66 5.49 -20.60
C ASP A 127 11.36 5.65 -21.95
N ALA A 128 12.53 6.30 -21.96
CA ALA A 128 13.37 6.45 -23.15
C ALA A 128 14.16 5.18 -23.52
N GLY A 129 14.06 4.10 -22.72
CA GLY A 129 14.72 2.82 -22.99
C GLY A 129 16.20 2.77 -22.62
N PHE A 130 16.71 3.79 -21.90
CA PHE A 130 18.10 3.80 -21.42
C PHE A 130 18.28 3.02 -20.11
N MET A 131 17.19 2.69 -19.41
CA MET A 131 17.20 1.91 -18.16
C MET A 131 16.03 0.92 -18.10
N LYS A 132 16.17 -0.12 -17.27
CA LYS A 132 15.09 -1.09 -17.01
C LYS A 132 14.00 -0.44 -16.17
N LYS A 133 12.74 -0.57 -16.61
CA LYS A 133 11.55 -0.10 -15.87
C LYS A 133 11.43 -0.81 -14.52
N ASN A 134 11.35 -0.03 -13.45
CA ASN A 134 11.14 -0.56 -12.09
C ASN A 134 9.64 -0.71 -11.78
N PRO A 135 9.03 -1.91 -11.70
CA PRO A 135 7.59 -2.06 -11.47
C PRO A 135 7.13 -1.41 -10.16
N LEU A 136 5.84 -1.07 -10.03
CA LEU A 136 5.34 -0.36 -8.85
C LEU A 136 5.50 -1.17 -7.56
N GLY A 137 5.38 -2.49 -7.65
CA GLY A 137 5.63 -3.41 -6.53
C GLY A 137 7.06 -3.36 -5.96
N GLU A 138 8.02 -2.83 -6.72
CA GLU A 138 9.42 -2.71 -6.30
C GLU A 138 9.76 -1.36 -5.67
N TRP A 139 8.78 -0.48 -5.52
CA TRP A 139 8.96 0.80 -4.85
C TRP A 139 9.17 0.58 -3.36
N VAL A 140 10.02 1.41 -2.74
CA VAL A 140 10.39 1.22 -1.33
C VAL A 140 9.16 1.28 -0.43
N VAL A 141 8.20 2.19 -0.65
CA VAL A 141 6.98 2.25 0.16
C VAL A 141 6.18 0.95 0.14
N VAL A 142 6.16 0.24 -1.00
CA VAL A 142 5.42 -1.02 -1.16
C VAL A 142 6.16 -2.16 -0.46
N LYS A 143 7.50 -2.18 -0.54
CA LYS A 143 8.34 -3.19 0.10
C LYS A 143 8.56 -2.98 1.60
N SER A 144 8.29 -1.77 2.09
CA SER A 144 8.41 -1.39 3.50
C SER A 144 7.03 -1.33 4.15
N ASP A 145 6.10 -2.21 3.76
CA ASP A 145 4.79 -2.37 4.37
C ASP A 145 4.04 -1.04 4.57
N TRP A 146 4.23 -0.07 3.66
CA TRP A 146 3.60 1.26 3.69
C TRP A 146 3.93 2.11 4.95
N SER A 147 5.01 1.75 5.65
CA SER A 147 5.43 2.34 6.92
C SER A 147 6.48 3.44 6.80
N LEU A 148 6.70 3.99 5.60
CA LEU A 148 7.59 5.15 5.40
C LEU A 148 7.04 6.44 6.04
#